data_AF-A0AAQ3WQ72-F1
#
_entry.id   AF-A0AAQ3WQ72-F1
#
_cell.length_a   1.000
_cell.length_b   1.000
_cell.length_c   1.000
_cell.angle_alpha   90.00
_cell.angle_beta   90.00
_cell.angle_gamma   90.00
#
_symmetry.space_group_name_H-M   'P 1'
#
loop_
_entity.id
_entity.type
_entity.pdbx_description
1 polymer ?
#
loop_
_entity_poly.entity_id
_entity_poly.type
_entity_poly.pdbx_seq_one_letter_code
_entity_poly.pdbx_strand_id
1 'polypeptide(L)'
;MAPPCGDAAAAVQLPSLHIRDGAGLPPLPRRVGGNATEREEGDKSKKERKEKSGTQRIAGWGLREYSKIVSRKVEMKGRTTYSEVADEVCGELKLTLNGLEFDEKNIRRRVYDAFNVLIALRVIAKDKKEIKWMGLSNFRYEKIKTLEEAHKELMTRIKNKKTLLQEIEKQFDDLQNIKFRNQVLQRSAESANGICLPFLLVKASRKARVEIEISEDSRFAGFDFNCTPFTLHDDVSILDAIRRNSIKRAG
;
A
#
# COMPACT_ATOMS: atom_id res chain seq x y z
N MET A 1 35.95 -27.22 47.98
CA MET A 1 35.37 -25.87 48.11
C MET A 1 35.60 -25.13 46.80
N ALA A 2 34.54 -24.60 46.19
CA ALA A 2 34.57 -23.50 45.22
C ALA A 2 33.96 -22.25 45.92
N PRO A 3 33.83 -21.04 45.32
CA PRO A 3 34.30 -20.50 44.02
C PRO A 3 34.82 -19.01 44.18
N PRO A 4 34.61 -18.03 43.25
CA PRO A 4 35.03 -17.85 41.83
C PRO A 4 35.64 -16.44 41.50
N CYS A 5 36.16 -16.25 40.27
CA CYS A 5 36.13 -15.00 39.44
C CYS A 5 36.92 -15.26 38.13
N GLY A 6 36.49 -14.95 36.91
CA GLY A 6 35.29 -14.31 36.39
C GLY A 6 35.25 -14.46 34.86
N ASP A 7 34.03 -14.53 34.32
CA ASP A 7 33.70 -14.65 32.90
C ASP A 7 33.99 -13.36 32.11
N ALA A 8 34.38 -13.51 30.84
CA ALA A 8 34.27 -12.45 29.84
C ALA A 8 33.66 -13.03 28.55
N ALA A 9 32.34 -13.30 28.60
CA ALA A 9 31.55 -13.60 27.44
C ALA A 9 31.17 -12.29 26.71
N ALA A 10 31.75 -12.05 25.54
CA ALA A 10 31.31 -11.01 24.63
C ALA A 10 30.00 -11.45 23.96
N ALA A 11 28.87 -11.05 24.54
CA ALA A 11 27.55 -11.22 23.95
C ALA A 11 27.37 -10.25 22.77
N VAL A 12 27.22 -10.80 21.56
CA VAL A 12 26.76 -10.06 20.39
C VAL A 12 25.27 -9.73 20.59
N GLN A 13 24.98 -8.45 20.82
CA GLN A 13 23.61 -7.94 20.93
C GLN A 13 22.96 -7.89 19.54
N LEU A 14 21.92 -8.71 19.36
CA LEU A 14 20.95 -8.52 18.29
C LEU A 14 20.09 -7.29 18.61
N PRO A 15 19.76 -6.42 17.64
CA PRO A 15 18.86 -5.30 17.89
C PRO A 15 17.44 -5.81 18.11
N SER A 16 16.96 -5.63 19.35
CA SER A 16 15.59 -5.87 19.78
C SER A 16 14.60 -4.97 19.03
N LEU A 17 13.79 -5.54 18.15
CA LEU A 17 12.59 -4.89 17.61
C LEU A 17 11.56 -4.73 18.74
N HIS A 18 11.54 -3.54 19.34
CA HIS A 18 10.49 -3.11 20.25
C HIS A 18 9.21 -2.82 19.46
N ILE A 19 8.24 -3.74 19.53
CA ILE A 19 6.85 -3.45 19.16
C ILE A 19 6.25 -2.63 20.31
N ARG A 20 6.07 -1.33 20.08
CA ARG A 20 5.26 -0.48 20.96
C ARG A 20 3.80 -0.60 20.57
N ASP A 21 3.01 -1.20 21.45
CA ASP A 21 1.56 -1.02 21.50
C ASP A 21 1.23 0.44 21.87
N GLY A 22 0.18 0.96 21.24
CA GLY A 22 -0.56 2.12 21.74
C GLY A 22 -0.23 3.48 21.09
N ALA A 23 -0.95 3.81 20.02
CA ALA A 23 -1.29 5.19 19.70
C ALA A 23 -2.76 5.24 19.27
N GLY A 24 -3.64 5.50 20.24
CA GLY A 24 -5.05 5.74 20.02
C GLY A 24 -5.27 6.98 19.15
N LEU A 25 -6.29 6.90 18.31
CA LEU A 25 -6.80 7.99 17.48
C LEU A 25 -7.08 9.24 18.34
N PRO A 26 -6.75 10.45 17.86
CA PRO A 26 -7.10 11.67 18.58
C PRO A 26 -8.61 11.93 18.53
N PRO A 27 -9.24 12.41 19.62
CA PRO A 27 -10.67 12.68 19.64
C PRO A 27 -11.00 13.98 18.88
N LEU A 28 -12.11 13.95 18.13
CA LEU A 28 -12.70 15.14 17.52
C LEU A 28 -13.21 16.12 18.59
N PRO A 29 -13.12 17.44 18.37
CA PRO A 29 -13.52 18.42 19.36
C PRO A 29 -15.06 18.46 19.50
N ARG A 30 -15.54 18.29 20.73
CA ARG A 30 -16.90 18.66 21.15
C ARG A 30 -16.99 20.19 21.24
N ARG A 31 -17.97 20.80 20.61
CA ARG A 31 -18.31 22.22 20.80
C ARG A 31 -19.64 22.32 21.54
N VAL A 32 -19.57 22.68 22.82
CA VAL A 32 -20.71 23.10 23.66
C VAL A 32 -20.51 24.59 23.96
N GLY A 33 -21.56 25.38 23.72
CA GLY A 33 -21.96 26.52 24.54
C GLY A 33 -21.13 27.81 24.52
N GLY A 34 -21.68 28.85 23.89
CA GLY A 34 -22.17 30.02 24.64
C GLY A 34 -21.26 31.24 24.90
N ASN A 35 -21.80 32.40 24.49
CA ASN A 35 -21.61 33.78 25.01
C ASN A 35 -20.31 34.52 24.65
N ALA A 36 -20.27 35.82 24.43
CA ALA A 36 -21.24 36.89 24.22
C ALA A 36 -20.44 38.15 23.81
N THR A 37 -21.00 39.05 22.99
CA THR A 37 -20.81 40.51 23.15
C THR A 37 -21.76 41.30 22.24
N GLU A 38 -22.73 41.91 22.91
CA GLU A 38 -23.49 43.14 22.61
C GLU A 38 -22.54 44.32 22.25
N ARG A 39 -22.85 45.43 21.55
CA ARG A 39 -24.03 46.26 21.21
C ARG A 39 -23.61 47.15 19.99
N GLU A 40 -24.45 47.77 19.17
CA GLU A 40 -25.34 48.90 19.48
C GLU A 40 -26.61 48.96 18.61
N GLU A 41 -27.64 49.59 19.18
CA GLU A 41 -28.98 49.87 18.65
C GLU A 41 -29.00 50.97 17.57
N GLY A 42 -30.01 50.92 16.69
CA GLY A 42 -30.26 51.99 15.74
C GLY A 42 -31.47 51.77 14.83
N ASP A 43 -32.65 52.01 15.39
CA ASP A 43 -33.86 52.53 14.73
C ASP A 43 -34.85 51.60 13.98
N LYS A 44 -36.12 51.77 14.36
CA LYS A 44 -37.31 51.05 13.90
C LYS A 44 -37.91 51.78 12.71
N SER A 45 -38.07 51.09 11.58
CA SER A 45 -39.11 51.43 10.61
C SER A 45 -39.92 50.20 10.22
N LYS A 46 -41.17 50.19 10.68
CA LYS A 46 -42.24 49.28 10.25
C LYS A 46 -42.37 49.33 8.72
N LYS A 47 -42.14 48.21 8.05
CA LYS A 47 -42.76 47.94 6.74
C LYS A 47 -43.05 46.45 6.60
N GLU A 48 -44.31 46.13 6.90
CA GLU A 48 -45.13 45.05 6.34
C GLU A 48 -44.39 43.77 5.93
N ARG A 49 -44.52 42.77 6.80
CA ARG A 49 -44.24 41.37 6.48
C ARG A 49 -45.25 40.93 5.42
N LYS A 50 -44.89 41.10 4.15
CA LYS A 50 -45.58 40.45 3.03
C LYS A 50 -45.32 38.96 3.19
N GLU A 51 -46.30 38.23 3.71
CA GLU A 51 -46.34 36.78 3.67
C GLU A 51 -46.12 36.35 2.22
N LYS A 52 -44.89 35.93 1.89
CA LYS A 52 -44.66 35.17 0.67
C LYS A 52 -45.29 33.81 0.93
N SER A 53 -46.48 33.63 0.38
CA SER A 53 -47.10 32.36 0.09
C SER A 53 -46.02 31.32 -0.18
N GLY A 54 -45.89 30.32 0.70
CA GLY A 54 -44.90 29.27 0.53
C GLY A 54 -45.08 28.64 -0.84
N THR A 55 -44.04 28.67 -1.66
CA THR A 55 -44.01 27.98 -2.96
C THR A 55 -44.49 26.56 -2.72
N GLN A 56 -45.67 26.24 -3.26
CA GLN A 56 -46.34 24.96 -3.02
C GLN A 56 -45.38 23.85 -3.47
N ARG A 57 -44.96 22.99 -2.54
CA ARG A 57 -44.12 21.83 -2.87
C ARG A 57 -44.94 21.02 -3.87
N ILE A 58 -44.48 20.95 -5.12
CA ILE A 58 -45.13 20.11 -6.13
C ILE A 58 -45.05 18.67 -5.61
N ALA A 59 -46.20 18.15 -5.18
CA ALA A 59 -46.29 16.80 -4.61
C ALA A 59 -45.77 15.80 -5.66
N GLY A 60 -44.78 14.98 -5.29
CA GLY A 60 -44.14 14.01 -6.18
C GLY A 60 -42.78 14.44 -6.75
N TRP A 61 -42.39 15.71 -6.66
CA TRP A 61 -41.12 16.22 -7.22
C TRP A 61 -40.06 16.46 -6.13
N GLY A 62 -39.41 15.38 -5.72
CA GLY A 62 -38.30 15.39 -4.76
C GLY A 62 -36.92 15.40 -5.42
N LEU A 63 -35.86 15.61 -4.63
CA LEU A 63 -34.47 15.63 -5.11
C LEU A 63 -34.09 14.36 -5.90
N ARG A 64 -34.66 13.21 -5.54
CA ARG A 64 -34.48 11.95 -6.29
C ARG A 64 -34.88 12.07 -7.76
N GLU A 65 -36.00 12.74 -8.05
CA GLU A 65 -36.48 12.85 -9.42
C GLU A 65 -35.64 13.86 -10.21
N TYR A 66 -35.27 14.99 -9.59
CA TYR A 66 -34.30 15.92 -10.16
C TYR A 66 -32.97 15.23 -10.47
N SER A 67 -32.43 14.43 -9.54
CA SER A 67 -31.17 13.71 -9.75
C SER A 67 -31.24 12.71 -10.89
N LYS A 68 -32.36 12.00 -11.07
CA LYS A 68 -32.54 11.06 -12.20
C LYS A 68 -32.60 11.76 -13.55
N ILE A 69 -33.26 12.91 -13.62
CA ILE A 69 -33.38 13.66 -14.87
C ILE A 69 -32.03 14.28 -15.20
N VAL A 70 -31.39 14.94 -14.24
CA VAL A 70 -30.05 15.52 -14.38
C VAL A 70 -29.03 14.46 -14.79
N SER A 71 -29.03 13.28 -14.16
CA SER A 71 -28.09 12.21 -14.53
C SER A 71 -28.31 11.70 -15.95
N ARG A 72 -29.56 11.41 -16.35
CA ARG A 72 -29.90 10.98 -17.71
C ARG A 72 -29.50 12.02 -18.76
N LYS A 73 -29.73 13.30 -18.46
CA LYS A 73 -29.44 14.38 -19.41
C LYS A 73 -27.94 14.56 -19.65
N VAL A 74 -27.15 14.48 -18.58
CA VAL A 74 -25.69 14.56 -18.67
C VAL A 74 -25.11 13.31 -19.33
N GLU A 75 -25.67 12.13 -19.05
CA GLU A 75 -25.30 10.86 -19.68
C GLU A 75 -25.52 10.87 -21.19
N MET A 76 -26.70 11.28 -21.66
CA MET A 76 -27.01 11.34 -23.09
C MET A 76 -26.12 12.34 -23.85
N LYS A 77 -25.79 13.48 -23.23
CA LYS A 77 -24.98 14.52 -23.87
C LYS A 77 -23.49 14.25 -23.80
N GLY A 78 -23.03 13.53 -22.78
CA GLY A 78 -21.62 13.30 -22.50
C GLY A 78 -20.87 14.54 -22.00
N ARG A 79 -21.04 15.70 -22.65
CA ARG A 79 -20.54 17.02 -22.23
C ARG A 79 -21.64 18.07 -22.34
N THR A 80 -21.83 18.87 -21.31
CA THR A 80 -22.93 19.85 -21.22
C THR A 80 -22.54 21.00 -20.28
N THR A 81 -23.36 22.04 -20.18
CA THR A 81 -23.19 23.11 -19.16
C THR A 81 -24.31 23.13 -18.12
N TYR A 82 -24.07 23.78 -16.98
CA TYR A 82 -25.08 23.92 -15.92
C TYR A 82 -26.37 24.60 -16.44
N SER A 83 -26.21 25.73 -17.15
CA SER A 83 -27.34 26.52 -17.64
C SER A 83 -28.19 25.70 -18.59
N GLU A 84 -27.53 25.01 -19.52
CA GLU A 84 -28.18 24.14 -20.50
C GLU A 84 -29.00 23.02 -19.83
N VAL A 85 -28.41 22.31 -18.86
CA VAL A 85 -29.13 21.26 -18.13
C VAL A 85 -30.27 21.85 -17.30
N ALA A 86 -30.08 23.01 -16.66
CA ALA A 86 -31.12 23.64 -15.86
C ALA A 86 -32.32 24.09 -16.72
N ASP A 87 -32.05 24.69 -17.88
CA ASP A 87 -33.08 25.18 -18.80
C ASP A 87 -33.84 24.01 -19.44
N GLU A 88 -33.17 22.91 -19.76
CA GLU A 88 -33.81 21.69 -20.28
C GLU A 88 -34.67 20.97 -19.24
N VAL A 89 -34.19 20.88 -17.99
CA VAL A 89 -34.99 20.32 -16.89
C VAL A 89 -36.24 21.18 -16.69
N CYS A 90 -36.10 22.51 -16.69
CA CYS A 90 -37.25 23.41 -16.64
C CYS A 90 -38.23 23.19 -17.80
N GLY A 91 -37.73 22.96 -19.03
CA GLY A 91 -38.56 22.66 -20.20
C GLY A 91 -39.31 21.33 -20.10
N GLU A 92 -38.63 20.27 -19.67
CA GLU A 92 -39.22 18.92 -19.52
C GLU A 92 -40.32 18.90 -18.44
N LEU A 93 -40.12 19.62 -17.33
CA LEU A 93 -41.15 19.77 -16.31
C LEU A 93 -42.37 20.55 -16.81
N LYS A 94 -42.16 21.62 -17.59
CA LYS A 94 -43.24 22.43 -18.17
C LYS A 94 -44.17 21.61 -19.08
N LEU A 95 -43.60 20.69 -19.86
CA LEU A 95 -44.37 19.80 -20.73
C LEU A 95 -45.15 18.73 -19.95
N THR A 96 -44.61 18.27 -18.83
CA THR A 96 -45.21 17.16 -18.06
C THR A 96 -46.39 17.62 -17.18
N LEU A 97 -46.41 18.87 -16.75
CA LEU A 97 -47.39 19.39 -15.77
C LEU A 97 -48.33 20.48 -16.30
N ASN A 98 -48.39 20.69 -17.62
CA ASN A 98 -49.35 21.57 -18.32
C ASN A 98 -49.57 22.94 -17.66
N GLY A 99 -48.48 23.68 -17.41
CA GLY A 99 -48.57 25.13 -17.11
C GLY A 99 -48.90 25.52 -15.67
N LEU A 100 -48.79 24.62 -14.69
CA LEU A 100 -48.79 25.03 -13.27
C LEU A 100 -47.63 26.02 -13.01
N GLU A 101 -47.83 27.03 -12.14
CA GLU A 101 -46.78 28.03 -11.85
C GLU A 101 -45.48 27.36 -11.40
N PHE A 102 -44.46 27.41 -12.26
CA PHE A 102 -43.14 26.84 -11.97
C PHE A 102 -42.24 27.88 -11.34
N ASP A 103 -41.73 27.56 -10.15
CA ASP A 103 -40.63 28.32 -9.57
C ASP A 103 -39.30 27.86 -10.20
N GLU A 104 -38.92 28.51 -11.30
CA GLU A 104 -37.66 28.28 -12.00
C GLU A 104 -36.46 28.39 -11.05
N LYS A 105 -36.53 29.27 -10.03
CA LYS A 105 -35.47 29.41 -9.03
C LYS A 105 -35.34 28.16 -8.16
N ASN A 106 -36.48 27.52 -7.86
CA ASN A 106 -36.49 26.25 -7.13
C ASN A 106 -35.81 25.14 -7.94
N ILE A 107 -36.16 25.01 -9.22
CA ILE A 107 -35.58 24.00 -10.12
C ILE A 107 -34.07 24.22 -10.25
N ARG A 108 -33.64 25.46 -10.56
CA ARG A 108 -32.22 25.82 -10.62
C ARG A 108 -31.47 25.45 -9.35
N ARG A 109 -32.06 25.72 -8.17
CA ARG A 109 -31.50 25.33 -6.86
C ARG A 109 -31.38 23.81 -6.71
N ARG A 110 -32.38 23.04 -7.15
CA ARG A 110 -32.39 21.57 -7.07
C ARG A 110 -31.41 20.91 -8.04
N VAL A 111 -31.22 21.48 -9.23
CA VAL A 111 -30.20 21.01 -10.20
C VAL A 111 -28.79 21.16 -9.62
N TYR A 112 -28.51 22.25 -8.88
CA TYR A 112 -27.25 22.38 -8.15
C TYR A 112 -27.08 21.32 -7.06
N ASP A 113 -28.13 21.03 -6.28
CA ASP A 113 -28.08 19.97 -5.26
C ASP A 113 -27.74 18.61 -5.91
N ALA A 114 -28.38 18.28 -7.04
CA ALA A 114 -28.11 17.06 -7.78
C ALA A 114 -26.68 17.00 -8.32
N PHE A 115 -26.18 18.07 -8.93
CA PHE A 115 -24.80 18.12 -9.41
C PHE A 115 -23.78 17.95 -8.30
N ASN A 116 -23.95 18.61 -7.15
CA ASN A 116 -23.00 18.51 -6.05
C ASN A 116 -22.85 17.06 -5.57
N VAL A 117 -23.95 16.32 -5.46
CA VAL A 117 -23.93 14.90 -5.10
C VAL A 117 -23.27 14.05 -6.19
N LEU A 118 -23.61 14.28 -7.47
CA LEU A 118 -23.03 13.51 -8.59
C LEU A 118 -21.52 13.79 -8.80
N ILE A 119 -21.06 15.01 -8.49
CA ILE A 119 -19.65 15.38 -8.45
C ILE A 119 -18.95 14.69 -7.29
N ALA A 120 -19.54 14.70 -6.09
CA ALA A 120 -18.99 14.01 -4.92
C ALA A 120 -18.85 12.50 -5.16
N LEU A 121 -19.81 11.90 -5.86
CA LEU A 121 -19.78 10.50 -6.28
C LEU A 121 -18.89 10.23 -7.50
N ARG A 122 -18.25 11.28 -8.08
CA ARG A 122 -17.41 11.22 -9.29
C ARG A 122 -18.08 10.60 -10.51
N VAL A 123 -19.41 10.61 -10.55
CA VAL A 123 -20.21 10.18 -11.72
C VAL A 123 -20.15 11.26 -12.81
N ILE A 124 -19.97 12.50 -12.39
CA ILE A 124 -19.85 13.67 -13.26
C ILE A 124 -18.61 14.47 -12.83
N ALA A 125 -17.88 15.02 -13.79
CA ALA A 125 -16.78 15.94 -13.55
C ALA A 125 -17.16 17.36 -13.99
N LYS A 126 -16.79 18.37 -13.20
CA LYS A 126 -16.99 19.80 -13.54
C LYS A 126 -15.64 20.45 -13.80
N ASP A 127 -15.46 20.97 -15.00
CA ASP A 127 -14.31 21.77 -15.39
C ASP A 127 -14.78 23.18 -15.76
N LYS A 128 -14.58 24.14 -14.86
CA LYS A 128 -15.10 25.51 -14.96
C LYS A 128 -16.61 25.52 -15.26
N LYS A 129 -17.00 25.73 -16.52
CA LYS A 129 -18.39 25.78 -17.02
C LYS A 129 -18.84 24.47 -17.69
N GLU A 130 -17.92 23.59 -18.03
CA GLU A 130 -18.18 22.31 -18.69
C GLU A 130 -18.44 21.21 -17.65
N ILE A 131 -19.42 20.37 -17.93
CA ILE A 131 -19.84 19.23 -17.12
C ILE A 131 -19.69 17.98 -17.99
N LYS A 132 -18.89 17.00 -17.55
CA LYS A 132 -18.59 15.76 -18.28
C LYS A 132 -19.19 14.56 -17.56
N TRP A 133 -19.84 13.66 -18.31
CA TRP A 133 -20.26 12.37 -17.80
C TRP A 133 -19.05 11.44 -17.64
N MET A 134 -18.80 10.98 -16.41
CA MET A 134 -17.77 9.98 -16.10
C MET A 134 -18.38 8.59 -15.89
N GLY A 135 -19.68 8.50 -15.59
CA GLY A 135 -20.36 7.23 -15.36
C GLY A 135 -20.00 6.55 -14.03
N LEU A 136 -20.73 5.49 -13.69
CA LEU A 136 -20.54 4.71 -12.46
C LEU A 136 -19.39 3.69 -12.55
N SER A 137 -18.98 3.35 -13.77
CA SER A 137 -17.94 2.35 -14.05
C SER A 137 -16.53 2.82 -13.70
N ASN A 138 -16.23 4.11 -13.84
CA ASN A 138 -14.87 4.63 -13.63
C ASN A 138 -14.39 4.51 -12.17
N PHE A 139 -15.27 4.72 -11.18
CA PHE A 139 -14.91 4.53 -9.76
C PHE A 139 -14.68 3.06 -9.42
N ARG A 140 -15.57 2.19 -9.91
CA ARG A 140 -15.48 0.74 -9.66
C ARG A 140 -14.25 0.15 -10.33
N TYR A 141 -13.93 0.58 -11.55
CA TYR A 141 -12.75 0.12 -12.29
C TYR A 141 -11.44 0.52 -11.60
N GLU A 142 -11.29 1.80 -11.21
CA GLU A 142 -10.05 2.25 -10.55
C GLU A 142 -9.85 1.56 -9.20
N LYS A 143 -10.93 1.37 -8.42
CA LYS A 143 -10.87 0.64 -7.15
C LYS A 143 -10.54 -0.84 -7.35
N ILE A 144 -11.11 -1.49 -8.37
CA ILE A 144 -10.78 -2.88 -8.70
C ILE A 144 -9.32 -2.98 -9.15
N LYS A 145 -8.87 -2.09 -10.03
CA LYS A 145 -7.51 -2.07 -10.54
C LYS A 145 -6.47 -1.92 -9.42
N THR A 146 -6.67 -0.94 -8.54
CA THR A 146 -5.80 -0.74 -7.35
C THR A 146 -5.79 -1.95 -6.42
N LEU A 147 -6.93 -2.63 -6.24
CA LEU A 147 -6.99 -3.88 -5.47
C LEU A 147 -6.28 -5.05 -6.17
N GLU A 148 -6.40 -5.16 -7.50
CA GLU A 148 -5.72 -6.17 -8.31
C GLU A 148 -4.20 -5.99 -8.26
N GLU A 149 -3.73 -4.74 -8.34
CA GLU A 149 -2.31 -4.39 -8.21
C GLU A 149 -1.78 -4.75 -6.81
N ALA A 150 -2.49 -4.37 -5.75
CA ALA A 150 -2.12 -4.71 -4.38
C ALA A 150 -2.13 -6.23 -4.13
N HIS A 151 -3.10 -6.95 -4.70
CA HIS A 151 -3.16 -8.41 -4.62
C HIS A 151 -1.96 -9.04 -5.33
N LYS A 152 -1.60 -8.55 -6.52
CA LYS A 152 -0.42 -9.02 -7.26
C LYS A 152 0.86 -8.81 -6.46
N GLU A 153 1.05 -7.63 -5.87
CA GLU A 153 2.20 -7.34 -5.01
C GLU A 153 2.25 -8.29 -3.81
N LEU A 154 1.14 -8.48 -3.11
CA LEU A 154 1.05 -9.38 -1.98
C LEU A 154 1.40 -10.82 -2.37
N MET A 155 0.91 -11.30 -3.51
CA MET A 155 1.22 -12.63 -4.03
C MET A 155 2.70 -12.80 -4.37
N THR A 156 3.34 -11.77 -4.96
CA THR A 156 4.80 -11.82 -5.20
C THR A 156 5.58 -11.87 -3.88
N ARG A 157 5.14 -11.11 -2.86
CA ARG A 157 5.77 -11.12 -1.54
C ARG A 157 5.63 -12.47 -0.84
N ILE A 158 4.46 -13.10 -0.92
CA ILE A 158 4.22 -14.45 -0.38
C ILE A 158 5.12 -15.47 -1.08
N LYS A 159 5.20 -15.42 -2.42
CA LYS A 159 6.08 -16.29 -3.20
C LYS A 159 7.54 -16.16 -2.78
N ASN A 160 8.05 -14.94 -2.66
CA ASN A 160 9.44 -14.68 -2.26
C ASN A 160 9.73 -15.14 -0.82
N LYS A 161 8.79 -14.94 0.11
CA LYS A 161 8.92 -15.45 1.48
C LYS A 161 8.94 -16.99 1.51
N LYS A 162 8.12 -17.64 0.68
CA LYS A 162 8.09 -19.10 0.57
C LYS A 162 9.41 -19.65 0.02
N THR A 163 9.97 -19.05 -1.03
CA THR A 163 11.26 -19.48 -1.58
C THR A 163 12.41 -19.26 -0.59
N LEU A 164 12.40 -18.14 0.14
CA LEU A 164 13.40 -17.89 1.18
C LEU A 164 13.30 -18.90 2.32
N LEU A 165 12.09 -19.21 2.79
CA LEU A 165 11.89 -20.20 3.84
C LEU A 165 12.41 -21.58 3.43
N GLN A 166 12.11 -22.01 2.19
CA GLN A 166 12.61 -23.28 1.64
C GLN A 166 14.14 -23.32 1.58
N GLU A 167 14.79 -22.22 1.23
CA GLU A 167 16.25 -22.14 1.21
C GLU A 167 16.85 -22.20 2.62
N ILE A 168 16.24 -21.52 3.60
CA ILE A 168 16.69 -21.56 5.00
C ILE A 168 16.52 -22.95 5.61
N GLU A 169 15.39 -23.60 5.36
CA GLU A 169 15.12 -24.98 5.81
C GLU A 169 16.17 -25.95 5.23
N LYS A 170 16.44 -25.83 3.93
CA LYS A 170 17.48 -26.59 3.23
C LYS A 170 18.88 -26.40 3.85
N GLN A 171 19.24 -25.16 4.20
CA GLN A 171 20.50 -24.83 4.87
C GLN A 171 20.55 -25.40 6.29
N PHE A 172 19.45 -25.34 7.03
CA PHE A 172 19.36 -25.91 8.37
C PHE A 172 19.58 -27.42 8.35
N ASP A 173 18.92 -28.12 7.44
CA ASP A 173 19.09 -29.57 7.26
C ASP A 173 20.54 -29.92 6.91
N ASP A 174 21.17 -29.16 6.01
CA ASP A 174 22.57 -29.36 5.64
C ASP A 174 23.52 -29.19 6.84
N LEU A 175 23.27 -28.18 7.68
CA LEU A 175 24.05 -27.95 8.90
C LEU A 175 23.85 -29.05 9.94
N GLN A 176 22.62 -29.53 10.13
CA GLN A 176 22.36 -30.66 11.03
C GLN A 176 23.03 -31.93 10.52
N ASN A 177 22.93 -32.19 9.21
CA ASN A 177 23.54 -33.37 8.58
C ASN A 177 25.06 -33.37 8.72
N ILE A 178 25.74 -32.24 8.47
CA ILE A 178 27.20 -32.17 8.62
C ILE A 178 27.62 -32.27 10.08
N LYS A 179 26.88 -31.62 11.00
CA LYS A 179 27.13 -31.71 12.44
C LYS A 179 27.01 -33.16 12.92
N PHE A 180 25.93 -33.84 12.57
CA PHE A 180 25.70 -35.24 12.94
C PHE A 180 26.77 -36.16 12.36
N ARG A 181 27.08 -36.02 11.06
CA ARG A 181 28.16 -36.77 10.41
C ARG A 181 29.50 -36.59 11.12
N ASN A 182 29.85 -35.35 11.48
CA ASN A 182 31.09 -35.04 12.17
C ASN A 182 31.13 -35.61 13.59
N GLN A 183 29.99 -35.60 14.30
CA GLN A 183 29.86 -36.23 15.63
C GLN A 183 30.04 -37.75 15.54
N VAL A 184 29.42 -38.42 14.57
CA VAL A 184 29.56 -39.88 14.38
C VAL A 184 30.99 -40.27 14.03
N LEU A 185 31.69 -39.46 13.23
CA LEU A 185 33.05 -39.75 12.80
C LEU A 185 34.12 -39.54 13.87
N GLN A 186 33.77 -39.05 15.08
CA GLN A 186 34.63 -38.84 16.26
C GLN A 186 36.14 -38.83 15.94
N ARG A 187 36.58 -37.86 15.15
CA ARG A 187 38.02 -37.58 15.05
C ARG A 187 38.38 -36.79 16.30
N SER A 188 39.33 -37.31 17.08
CA SER A 188 39.93 -36.56 18.19
C SER A 188 40.24 -35.14 17.71
N ALA A 189 39.79 -34.15 18.48
CA ALA A 189 39.93 -32.72 18.14
C ALA A 189 41.39 -32.30 17.87
N GLU A 190 42.35 -33.12 18.31
CA GLU A 190 43.79 -32.89 18.24
C GLU A 190 44.42 -33.25 16.86
N SER A 191 43.67 -33.89 15.95
CA SER A 191 44.14 -34.22 14.58
C SER A 191 43.16 -33.79 13.46
N ALA A 192 42.26 -32.86 13.78
CA ALA A 192 41.23 -32.40 12.86
C ALA A 192 41.75 -31.33 11.88
N ASN A 193 42.31 -31.76 10.74
CA ASN A 193 42.50 -30.92 9.54
C ASN A 193 41.15 -30.55 8.91
N GLY A 194 40.29 -29.83 9.64
CA GLY A 194 38.95 -29.39 9.22
C GLY A 194 38.89 -27.88 9.03
N ILE A 195 38.03 -27.42 8.12
CA ILE A 195 37.75 -26.00 7.91
C ILE A 195 36.43 -25.68 8.62
N CYS A 196 36.43 -24.65 9.46
CA CYS A 196 35.24 -24.17 10.18
C CYS A 196 34.38 -23.27 9.28
N LEU A 197 33.07 -23.29 9.51
CA LEU A 197 32.12 -22.35 8.92
C LEU A 197 32.13 -21.03 9.71
N PRO A 198 31.90 -19.87 9.06
CA PRO A 198 31.72 -19.68 7.62
C PRO A 198 33.05 -19.56 6.87
N PHE A 199 33.08 -20.03 5.62
CA PHE A 199 34.25 -19.89 4.75
C PHE A 199 33.87 -19.63 3.30
N LEU A 200 34.86 -19.20 2.50
CA LEU A 200 34.74 -18.99 1.07
C LEU A 200 35.85 -19.79 0.37
N LEU A 201 35.48 -20.60 -0.62
CA LEU A 201 36.40 -21.43 -1.38
C LEU A 201 36.61 -20.83 -2.77
N VAL A 202 37.86 -20.50 -3.08
CA VAL A 202 38.29 -20.16 -4.43
C VAL A 202 38.91 -21.40 -5.08
N LYS A 203 38.37 -21.82 -6.21
CA LYS A 203 38.85 -22.97 -6.97
C LYS A 203 39.43 -22.51 -8.30
N ALA A 204 40.71 -22.78 -8.51
CA ALA A 204 41.40 -22.53 -9.77
C ALA A 204 41.92 -23.85 -10.37
N SER A 205 42.41 -23.79 -11.62
CA SER A 205 43.09 -24.93 -12.25
C SER A 205 44.35 -25.32 -11.48
N ARG A 206 44.71 -26.61 -11.47
CA ARG A 206 45.98 -27.08 -10.86
C ARG A 206 47.23 -26.46 -11.51
N LYS A 207 47.10 -25.92 -12.72
CA LYS A 207 48.18 -25.25 -13.46
C LYS A 207 48.15 -23.72 -13.30
N ALA A 208 47.17 -23.18 -12.58
CA ALA A 208 47.08 -21.74 -12.36
C ALA A 208 48.20 -21.27 -11.44
N ARG A 209 48.86 -20.17 -11.80
CA ARG A 209 49.79 -19.46 -10.93
C ARG A 209 49.02 -18.33 -10.26
N VAL A 210 48.88 -18.41 -8.95
CA VAL A 210 48.15 -17.42 -8.15
C VAL A 210 49.16 -16.64 -7.32
N GLU A 211 49.20 -15.33 -7.50
CA GLU A 211 49.94 -14.42 -6.65
C GLU A 211 49.00 -13.90 -5.58
N ILE A 212 49.43 -13.98 -4.32
CA ILE A 212 48.61 -13.64 -3.16
C ILE A 212 49.34 -12.57 -2.37
N GLU A 213 48.70 -11.41 -2.25
CA GLU A 213 49.18 -10.30 -1.44
C GLU A 213 48.28 -10.16 -0.23
N ILE A 214 48.82 -10.39 0.97
CA ILE A 214 48.07 -10.23 2.21
C ILE A 214 48.58 -8.97 2.89
N SER A 215 47.65 -8.09 3.28
CA SER A 215 48.00 -6.90 4.04
C SER A 215 48.59 -7.28 5.40
N GLU A 216 49.47 -6.45 5.94
CA GLU A 216 50.13 -6.70 7.23
C GLU A 216 49.12 -6.90 8.38
N ASP A 217 47.98 -6.19 8.32
CA ASP A 217 46.89 -6.31 9.27
C ASP A 217 45.93 -7.49 9.00
N SER A 218 46.20 -8.29 7.96
CA SER A 218 45.40 -9.44 7.53
C SER A 218 43.93 -9.12 7.24
N ARG A 219 43.57 -7.85 7.03
CA ARG A 219 42.20 -7.44 6.69
C ARG A 219 41.92 -7.49 5.19
N PHE A 220 42.96 -7.44 4.37
CA PHE A 220 42.86 -7.46 2.92
C PHE A 220 43.74 -8.57 2.35
N ALA A 221 43.20 -9.30 1.38
CA ALA A 221 43.95 -10.25 0.58
C ALA A 221 43.63 -9.99 -0.90
N GLY A 222 44.67 -9.64 -1.66
CA GLY A 222 44.65 -9.56 -3.11
C GLY A 222 45.02 -10.91 -3.71
N PHE A 223 44.26 -11.35 -4.71
CA PHE A 223 44.54 -12.57 -5.47
C PHE A 223 44.68 -12.21 -6.95
N ASP A 224 45.86 -12.37 -7.52
CA ASP A 224 46.07 -12.28 -8.96
C ASP A 224 46.18 -13.68 -9.55
N PHE A 225 45.26 -14.01 -10.46
CA PHE A 225 45.19 -15.28 -11.15
C PHE A 225 45.90 -15.27 -12.50
N ASN A 226 46.61 -14.20 -12.90
CA ASN A 226 47.34 -14.10 -14.16
C ASN A 226 46.48 -14.46 -15.38
N CYS A 227 45.27 -13.91 -15.44
CA CYS A 227 44.24 -14.21 -16.45
C CYS A 227 43.77 -15.68 -16.51
N THR A 228 44.04 -16.51 -15.48
CA THR A 228 43.49 -17.87 -15.39
C THR A 228 42.08 -17.88 -14.79
N PRO A 229 41.18 -18.73 -15.29
CA PRO A 229 39.81 -18.80 -14.77
C PRO A 229 39.77 -19.44 -13.37
N PHE A 230 38.94 -18.87 -12.49
CA PHE A 230 38.65 -19.39 -11.17
C PHE A 230 37.13 -19.41 -10.91
N THR A 231 36.69 -20.22 -9.95
CA THR A 231 35.30 -20.24 -9.46
C THR A 231 35.27 -19.97 -7.96
N LEU A 232 34.22 -19.29 -7.53
CA LEU A 232 33.99 -18.93 -6.14
C LEU A 232 32.81 -19.73 -5.58
N HIS A 233 32.98 -20.34 -4.42
CA HIS A 233 31.95 -21.11 -3.74
C HIS A 233 31.86 -20.67 -2.28
N ASP A 234 30.67 -20.28 -1.85
CA ASP A 234 30.37 -20.11 -0.43
C ASP A 234 30.23 -21.47 0.28
N ASP A 235 30.22 -21.42 1.60
CA ASP A 235 30.00 -22.60 2.42
C ASP A 235 28.67 -23.31 2.14
N VAL A 236 27.58 -22.55 1.94
CA VAL A 236 26.25 -23.08 1.62
C VAL A 236 26.26 -23.91 0.34
N SER A 237 26.86 -23.42 -0.75
CA SER A 237 26.92 -24.17 -2.01
C SER A 237 27.76 -25.44 -1.89
N ILE A 238 28.79 -25.44 -1.06
CA ILE A 238 29.58 -26.64 -0.75
C ILE A 238 28.77 -27.66 0.05
N LEU A 239 28.03 -27.21 1.08
CA LEU A 239 27.15 -28.08 1.85
C LEU A 239 26.05 -28.72 0.98
N ASP A 240 25.45 -27.95 0.08
CA ASP A 240 24.46 -28.46 -0.87
C ASP A 240 25.08 -29.47 -1.86
N ALA A 241 26.31 -29.23 -2.32
CA ALA A 241 27.04 -30.18 -3.15
C ALA A 241 27.35 -31.49 -2.39
N ILE A 242 27.68 -31.40 -1.10
CA ILE A 242 27.88 -32.57 -0.23
C ILE A 242 26.59 -33.37 -0.10
N ARG A 243 25.44 -32.73 0.17
CA ARG A 243 24.14 -33.41 0.24
C ARG A 243 23.81 -34.11 -1.08
N ARG A 244 23.94 -33.41 -2.22
CA ARG A 244 23.65 -33.97 -3.55
C ARG A 244 24.54 -35.17 -3.88
N ASN A 245 25.80 -35.16 -3.47
CA ASN A 245 26.72 -36.28 -3.67
C ASN A 245 26.39 -37.48 -2.75
N SER A 246 25.93 -37.23 -1.52
CA SER A 246 25.48 -38.32 -0.63
C SER A 246 24.26 -39.04 -1.17
N ILE A 247 23.28 -38.30 -1.74
CA ILE A 247 22.08 -38.88 -2.36
C ILE A 247 22.45 -39.77 -3.56
N LYS A 248 23.37 -39.30 -4.43
CA LYS A 248 23.84 -40.08 -5.59
C LYS A 248 24.59 -41.36 -5.24
N ARG A 249 25.10 -41.49 -4.01
CA ARG A 249 25.78 -42.70 -3.53
C ARG A 249 24.83 -43.69 -2.87
N ALA A 250 23.62 -43.26 -2.51
CA ALA A 250 22.63 -44.06 -1.80
C ALA A 250 21.55 -44.67 -2.71
N GLY A 251 21.45 -44.22 -3.97
CA GLY A 251 20.63 -44.82 -5.02
C GLY A 251 21.48 -45.49 -6.07
#